data_AF-A0A7S0XCN8-F1
#
_entry.id   AF-A0A7S0XCN8-F1
#
_cell.length_a   1.000
_cell.length_b   1.000
_cell.length_c   1.000
_cell.angle_alpha   90.00
_cell.angle_beta   90.00
_cell.angle_gamma   90.00
#
_symmetry.space_group_name_H-M   'P 1'
#
loop_
_entity.id
_entity.type
_entity.pdbx_description
1 polymer ?
#
loop_
_entity_poly.entity_id
_entity_poly.type
_entity_poly.pdbx_seq_one_letter_code
_entity_poly.pdbx_strand_id
1 'polypeptide(L)'
;ALEGEAVRAARDMNSQNVANTLLSYSRLKRMPGNETWTALETAAVRVVPNMDSSEVTNLIWAYAALEKMPGEEMWAALDTAALRMAPDVDSLDVAQLISAYATLGRMPGEETWAELDAAALRLAPDMDLLDVANLISAYAALEKM
;
A
#
# COMPACT_ATOMS: atom_id res chain seq x y z
N ALA A 1 -15.27 7.26 -21.46
CA ALA A 1 -15.85 8.42 -20.77
C ALA A 1 -15.28 8.55 -19.36
N LEU A 2 -15.62 7.65 -18.42
CA LEU A 2 -15.13 7.70 -17.03
C LEU A 2 -13.59 7.67 -16.91
N GLU A 3 -12.90 6.83 -17.69
CA GLU A 3 -11.42 6.80 -17.67
C GLU A 3 -10.78 8.11 -18.17
N GLY A 4 -11.39 8.77 -19.18
CA GLY A 4 -10.93 10.08 -19.64
C GLY A 4 -11.09 11.17 -18.58
N GLU A 5 -12.15 11.10 -17.76
CA GLU A 5 -12.30 11.99 -16.61
C GLU A 5 -11.27 11.70 -15.51
N ALA A 6 -10.99 10.42 -15.24
CA ALA A 6 -9.98 10.03 -14.28
C ALA A 6 -8.59 10.58 -14.65
N VAL A 7 -8.21 10.52 -15.94
CA VAL A 7 -6.97 11.12 -16.45
C VAL A 7 -6.93 12.62 -16.20
N ARG A 8 -8.02 13.34 -16.47
CA ARG A 8 -8.09 14.80 -16.25
C ARG A 8 -8.01 15.15 -14.76
N ALA A 9 -8.77 14.46 -13.93
CA ALA A 9 -8.87 14.72 -12.50
C ALA A 9 -7.60 14.34 -11.73
N ALA A 10 -6.83 13.35 -12.19
CA ALA A 10 -5.63 12.85 -11.50
C ALA A 10 -4.62 13.95 -11.12
N ARG A 11 -4.54 15.03 -11.90
CA ARG A 11 -3.65 16.17 -11.63
C ARG A 11 -4.02 16.94 -10.36
N ASP A 12 -5.30 16.95 -10.02
CA ASP A 12 -5.86 17.71 -8.91
C ASP A 12 -6.31 16.80 -7.74
N MET A 13 -6.17 15.49 -7.88
CA MET A 13 -6.47 14.53 -6.81
C MET A 13 -5.55 14.74 -5.60
N ASN A 14 -6.16 14.75 -4.42
CA ASN A 14 -5.47 14.64 -3.14
C ASN A 14 -5.17 13.16 -2.79
N SER A 15 -4.46 12.94 -1.67
CA SER A 15 -4.10 11.62 -1.15
C SER A 15 -5.28 10.64 -1.14
N GLN A 16 -6.36 11.01 -0.47
CA GLN A 16 -7.56 10.20 -0.33
C GLN A 16 -8.20 9.86 -1.68
N ASN A 17 -8.26 10.82 -2.62
CA ASN A 17 -8.81 10.59 -3.94
C ASN A 17 -7.99 9.57 -4.74
N VAL A 18 -6.66 9.65 -4.68
CA VAL A 18 -5.79 8.69 -5.37
C VAL A 18 -5.94 7.29 -4.77
N ALA A 19 -5.82 7.17 -3.44
CA ALA A 19 -5.93 5.89 -2.74
C ALA A 19 -7.27 5.20 -3.03
N ASN A 20 -8.39 5.93 -2.87
CA ASN A 20 -9.72 5.38 -3.13
C ASN A 20 -9.95 5.01 -4.59
N THR A 21 -9.38 5.75 -5.54
CA THR A 21 -9.52 5.44 -6.96
C THR A 21 -8.81 4.14 -7.32
N LEU A 22 -7.56 3.97 -6.90
CA LEU A 22 -6.80 2.74 -7.14
C LEU A 22 -7.40 1.54 -6.40
N LEU A 23 -7.86 1.74 -5.15
CA LEU A 23 -8.58 0.72 -4.39
C LEU A 23 -9.90 0.32 -5.06
N SER A 24 -10.59 1.25 -5.73
CA SER A 24 -11.80 0.94 -6.48
C SER A 24 -11.50 0.08 -7.70
N TYR A 25 -10.42 0.35 -8.42
CA TYR A 25 -9.97 -0.50 -9.53
C TYR A 25 -9.59 -1.92 -9.06
N SER A 26 -8.89 -2.05 -7.94
CA SER A 26 -8.54 -3.35 -7.38
C SER A 26 -9.77 -4.14 -6.91
N ARG A 27 -10.74 -3.49 -6.26
CA ARG A 27 -12.03 -4.10 -5.89
C ARG A 27 -12.86 -4.54 -7.10
N LEU A 28 -12.82 -3.76 -8.18
CA LEU A 28 -13.42 -4.12 -9.47
C LEU A 28 -12.66 -5.24 -10.20
N LYS A 29 -11.47 -5.65 -9.70
CA LYS A 29 -10.55 -6.59 -10.34
C LYS A 29 -10.29 -6.22 -11.80
N ARG A 30 -10.17 -4.92 -12.05
CA ARG A 30 -10.06 -4.36 -13.39
C ARG A 30 -8.90 -3.37 -13.43
N MET A 31 -7.97 -3.63 -14.32
CA MET A 31 -6.92 -2.66 -14.63
C MET A 31 -7.52 -1.42 -15.31
N PRO A 32 -7.17 -0.20 -14.86
CA PRO A 32 -7.39 0.99 -15.66
C PRO A 32 -6.61 0.90 -16.97
N GLY A 33 -7.07 1.58 -18.03
CA GLY A 33 -6.28 1.73 -19.24
C GLY A 33 -4.93 2.40 -18.97
N ASN A 34 -3.93 2.15 -19.82
CA ASN A 34 -2.54 2.57 -19.59
C ASN A 34 -2.37 4.07 -19.32
N GLU A 35 -3.12 4.92 -20.03
CA GLU A 35 -3.09 6.38 -19.82
C GLU A 35 -3.62 6.75 -18.43
N THR A 36 -4.75 6.16 -18.03
CA THR A 36 -5.34 6.32 -16.70
C THR A 36 -4.40 5.81 -15.61
N TRP A 37 -3.79 4.64 -15.79
CA TRP A 37 -2.80 4.11 -14.87
C TRP A 37 -1.62 5.06 -14.69
N THR A 38 -1.03 5.52 -15.80
CA THR A 38 0.13 6.44 -15.77
C THR A 38 -0.22 7.75 -15.07
N ALA A 39 -1.42 8.29 -15.32
CA ALA A 39 -1.90 9.51 -14.67
C ALA A 39 -2.10 9.30 -13.16
N LEU A 40 -2.65 8.16 -12.74
CA LEU A 40 -2.85 7.81 -11.34
C LEU A 40 -1.53 7.52 -10.62
N GLU A 41 -0.56 6.84 -11.25
CA GLU A 41 0.79 6.65 -10.68
C GLU A 41 1.49 7.99 -10.48
N THR A 42 1.44 8.88 -11.48
CA THR A 42 2.03 10.23 -11.35
C THR A 42 1.38 11.01 -10.21
N ALA A 43 0.07 10.88 -10.04
CA ALA A 43 -0.65 11.48 -8.92
C ALA A 43 -0.25 10.85 -7.59
N ALA A 44 -0.10 9.53 -7.54
CA ALA A 44 0.28 8.77 -6.36
C ALA A 44 1.66 9.18 -5.85
N VAL A 45 2.68 9.18 -6.71
CA VAL A 45 4.05 9.62 -6.36
C VAL A 45 4.04 11.02 -5.74
N ARG A 46 3.24 11.94 -6.29
CA ARG A 46 3.11 13.32 -5.77
C ARG A 46 2.52 13.37 -4.36
N VAL A 47 1.53 12.54 -4.05
CA VAL A 47 0.74 12.67 -2.81
C VAL A 47 1.17 11.72 -1.70
N VAL A 48 1.86 10.61 -2.01
CA VAL A 48 2.38 9.63 -1.03
C VAL A 48 3.13 10.27 0.15
N PRO A 49 3.99 11.30 -0.03
CA PRO A 49 4.67 11.94 1.09
C PRO A 49 3.73 12.50 2.17
N ASN A 50 2.47 12.79 1.81
CA ASN A 50 1.46 13.37 2.68
C ASN A 50 0.33 12.39 3.04
N MET A 51 0.45 11.11 2.69
CA MET A 51 -0.58 10.11 3.00
C MET A 51 -0.58 9.68 4.47
N ASP A 52 -1.76 9.34 5.00
CA ASP A 52 -1.91 8.65 6.30
C ASP A 52 -1.82 7.11 6.18
N SER A 53 -1.83 6.40 7.32
CA SER A 53 -1.51 4.95 7.40
C SER A 53 -2.43 4.14 6.53
N SER A 54 -3.71 4.41 6.65
CA SER A 54 -4.74 3.74 5.88
C SER A 54 -4.62 4.08 4.39
N GLU A 55 -4.26 5.30 4.01
CA GLU A 55 -4.04 5.69 2.61
C GLU A 55 -2.85 4.96 1.98
N VAL A 56 -1.71 4.87 2.67
CA VAL A 56 -0.51 4.14 2.20
C VAL A 56 -0.79 2.65 2.10
N THR A 57 -1.41 2.07 3.13
CA THR A 57 -1.78 0.65 3.16
C THR A 57 -2.73 0.32 2.01
N ASN A 58 -3.77 1.12 1.79
CA ASN A 58 -4.70 0.93 0.68
C ASN A 58 -4.02 1.02 -0.68
N LEU A 59 -3.03 1.92 -0.81
CA LEU A 59 -2.29 2.10 -2.05
C LEU A 59 -1.42 0.88 -2.36
N ILE A 60 -0.61 0.41 -1.41
CA ILE A 60 0.23 -0.80 -1.59
C ILE A 60 -0.65 -2.03 -1.84
N TRP A 61 -1.76 -2.16 -1.11
CA TRP A 61 -2.73 -3.23 -1.35
C TRP A 61 -3.35 -3.16 -2.74
N ALA A 62 -3.65 -1.96 -3.26
CA ALA A 62 -4.16 -1.81 -4.62
C ALA A 62 -3.16 -2.29 -5.67
N TYR A 63 -1.87 -2.00 -5.51
CA TYR A 63 -0.81 -2.57 -6.37
C TYR A 63 -0.78 -4.10 -6.30
N ALA A 64 -0.82 -4.65 -5.08
CA ALA A 64 -0.82 -6.09 -4.85
C ALA A 64 -2.02 -6.77 -5.51
N ALA A 65 -3.23 -6.27 -5.26
CA ALA A 65 -4.48 -6.83 -5.78
C ALA A 65 -4.66 -6.64 -7.29
N LEU A 66 -3.99 -5.66 -7.90
CA LEU A 66 -3.94 -5.46 -9.35
C LEU A 66 -2.78 -6.23 -10.02
N GLU A 67 -1.98 -6.97 -9.25
CA GLU A 67 -0.81 -7.72 -9.74
C GLU A 67 0.14 -6.80 -10.55
N LYS A 68 0.37 -5.60 -10.02
CA LYS A 68 1.29 -4.61 -10.58
C LYS A 68 2.33 -4.25 -9.55
N MET A 69 3.59 -4.54 -9.87
CA MET A 69 4.71 -4.07 -9.09
C MET A 69 4.86 -2.55 -9.31
N PRO A 70 4.93 -1.74 -8.24
CA PRO A 70 5.31 -0.33 -8.36
C PRO A 70 6.68 -0.19 -9.05
N GLY A 71 6.86 0.85 -9.85
CA GLY A 71 8.20 1.23 -10.31
C GLY A 71 9.11 1.63 -9.13
N GLU A 72 10.42 1.66 -9.33
CA GLU A 72 11.40 1.92 -8.24
C GLU A 72 11.17 3.25 -7.49
N GLU A 73 10.83 4.32 -8.20
CA GLU A 73 10.52 5.62 -7.59
C GLU A 73 9.30 5.52 -6.66
N MET A 74 8.24 4.87 -7.14
CA MET A 74 7.02 4.67 -6.37
C MET A 74 7.27 3.73 -5.18
N TRP A 75 8.04 2.66 -5.38
CA TRP A 75 8.42 1.76 -4.31
C TRP A 75 9.18 2.47 -3.21
N ALA A 76 10.20 3.27 -3.56
CA ALA A 76 10.97 4.05 -2.59
C ALA A 76 10.09 5.06 -1.83
N ALA A 77 9.14 5.71 -2.51
CA ALA A 77 8.19 6.62 -1.87
C ALA A 77 7.26 5.89 -0.89
N LEU A 78 6.74 4.72 -1.28
CA LEU A 78 5.90 3.88 -0.43
C LEU A 78 6.66 3.34 0.78
N ASP A 79 7.89 2.90 0.59
CA ASP A 79 8.75 2.40 1.67
C ASP A 79 9.08 3.50 2.69
N THR A 80 9.43 4.69 2.20
CA THR A 80 9.67 5.88 3.04
C THR A 80 8.42 6.26 3.82
N ALA A 81 7.25 6.18 3.19
CA ALA A 81 5.99 6.47 3.86
C ALA A 81 5.70 5.43 4.94
N ALA A 82 5.78 4.14 4.62
CA ALA A 82 5.62 3.04 5.57
C ALA A 82 6.52 3.21 6.81
N LEU A 83 7.80 3.53 6.61
CA LEU A 83 8.75 3.80 7.70
C LEU A 83 8.30 4.96 8.59
N ARG A 84 7.90 6.09 8.00
CA ARG A 84 7.42 7.27 8.75
C ARG A 84 6.24 6.95 9.67
N MET A 85 5.45 5.93 9.32
CA MET A 85 4.12 5.71 9.88
C MET A 85 4.08 4.51 10.82
N ALA A 86 5.07 3.62 10.73
CA ALA A 86 5.23 2.48 11.62
C ALA A 86 5.14 2.81 13.13
N PRO A 87 5.59 3.97 13.64
CA PRO A 87 5.42 4.30 15.06
C PRO A 87 3.95 4.44 15.50
N ASP A 88 3.10 4.98 14.63
CA ASP A 88 1.71 5.36 14.93
C ASP A 88 0.66 4.49 14.24
N VAL A 89 1.10 3.48 13.47
CA VAL A 89 0.21 2.54 12.76
C VAL A 89 -0.66 1.75 13.74
N ASP A 90 -1.88 1.42 13.33
CA ASP A 90 -2.79 0.55 14.08
C ASP A 90 -2.61 -0.94 13.72
N SER A 91 -3.31 -1.82 14.44
CA SER A 91 -3.19 -3.28 14.30
C SER A 91 -3.63 -3.78 12.92
N LEU A 92 -4.66 -3.17 12.34
CA LEU A 92 -5.22 -3.55 11.05
C LEU A 92 -4.28 -3.10 9.93
N ASP A 93 -3.84 -1.86 9.98
CA ASP A 93 -2.98 -1.25 8.97
C ASP A 93 -1.61 -1.97 8.93
N VAL A 94 -1.00 -2.31 10.08
CA VAL A 94 0.29 -3.01 10.09
C VAL A 94 0.19 -4.42 9.50
N ALA A 95 -0.88 -5.17 9.83
CA ALA A 95 -1.09 -6.51 9.31
C ALA A 95 -1.35 -6.49 7.80
N GLN A 96 -2.13 -5.52 7.32
CA GLN A 96 -2.40 -5.34 5.89
C GLN A 96 -1.16 -4.90 5.12
N LEU A 97 -0.38 -3.96 5.67
CA LEU A 97 0.84 -3.45 5.06
C LEU A 97 1.88 -4.57 4.86
N ILE A 98 2.16 -5.35 5.90
CA ILE A 98 3.08 -6.49 5.82
C ILE A 98 2.56 -7.55 4.84
N SER A 99 1.25 -7.83 4.84
CA SER A 99 0.64 -8.75 3.87
C SER A 99 0.74 -8.25 2.43
N ALA A 100 0.68 -6.93 2.21
CA ALA A 100 0.79 -6.35 0.88
C ALA A 100 2.22 -6.46 0.32
N TYR A 101 3.25 -6.23 1.15
CA TYR A 101 4.64 -6.52 0.80
C TYR A 101 4.85 -7.99 0.44
N ALA A 102 4.31 -8.90 1.27
CA ALA A 102 4.37 -10.34 1.02
C ALA A 102 3.70 -10.73 -0.30
N THR A 103 2.53 -10.15 -0.60
CA THR A 103 1.78 -10.41 -1.84
C THR A 103 2.52 -9.88 -3.07
N LEU A 104 3.18 -8.73 -2.95
CA LEU A 104 3.99 -8.17 -4.03
C LEU A 104 5.30 -8.95 -4.26
N GLY A 105 5.71 -9.81 -3.33
CA GLY A 105 6.93 -10.59 -3.49
C GLY A 105 8.20 -9.75 -3.30
N ARG A 106 8.12 -8.63 -2.58
CA ARG A 106 9.26 -7.72 -2.37
C ARG A 106 9.26 -7.23 -0.93
N MET A 107 10.39 -7.45 -0.26
CA MET A 107 10.64 -6.96 1.09
C MET A 107 10.66 -5.43 1.14
N PRO A 108 10.15 -4.81 2.22
CA PRO A 108 10.47 -3.43 2.54
C PRO A 108 11.98 -3.24 2.75
N GLY A 109 12.44 -1.99 2.78
CA GLY A 109 13.81 -1.67 3.20
C GLY A 109 14.11 -2.19 4.61
N GLU A 110 15.38 -2.44 4.94
CA GLU A 110 15.76 -3.06 6.22
C GLU A 110 15.27 -2.26 7.45
N GLU A 111 15.40 -0.92 7.40
CA GLU A 111 14.91 -0.03 8.46
C GLU A 111 13.37 -0.04 8.53
N THR A 112 12.70 0.05 7.38
CA THR A 112 11.24 -0.05 7.27
C THR A 112 10.74 -1.37 7.84
N TRP A 113 11.40 -2.48 7.53
CA TRP A 113 11.06 -3.80 8.05
C TRP A 113 11.20 -3.86 9.57
N ALA A 114 12.32 -3.37 10.12
CA ALA A 114 12.56 -3.39 11.55
C ALA A 114 11.46 -2.63 12.33
N GLU A 115 11.05 -1.45 11.82
CA GLU A 115 10.00 -0.66 12.45
C GLU A 115 8.60 -1.30 12.31
N LEU A 116 8.29 -1.89 11.14
CA LEU A 116 7.02 -2.61 10.94
C LEU A 116 6.93 -3.89 11.79
N ASP A 117 8.03 -4.64 11.91
CA ASP A 117 8.12 -5.82 12.75
C ASP A 117 7.95 -5.46 14.23
N ALA A 118 8.63 -4.40 14.69
CA ALA A 118 8.47 -3.88 16.04
C ALA A 118 7.04 -3.40 16.32
N ALA A 119 6.41 -2.71 15.36
CA ALA A 119 5.02 -2.28 15.47
C ALA A 119 4.05 -3.47 15.54
N ALA A 120 4.24 -4.48 14.70
CA ALA A 120 3.41 -5.69 14.70
C ALA A 120 3.51 -6.43 16.04
N LEU A 121 4.71 -6.60 16.60
CA LEU A 121 4.92 -7.21 17.92
C LEU A 121 4.30 -6.40 19.05
N ARG A 122 4.39 -5.06 18.98
CA ARG A 122 3.78 -4.15 19.95
C ARG A 122 2.26 -4.25 19.95
N LEU A 123 1.64 -4.40 18.77
CA LEU A 123 0.19 -4.42 18.58
C LEU A 123 -0.42 -5.83 18.68
N ALA A 124 0.41 -6.89 18.63
CA ALA A 124 -0.04 -8.28 18.70
C ALA A 124 -1.00 -8.61 19.86
N PRO A 125 -0.86 -8.04 21.09
CA PRO A 125 -1.81 -8.30 22.17
C PRO A 125 -3.23 -7.77 21.93
N ASP A 126 -3.37 -6.74 21.08
CA ASP A 126 -4.62 -6.05 20.80
C ASP A 126 -5.26 -6.47 19.45
N MET A 127 -4.55 -7.29 18.67
CA MET A 127 -5.01 -7.81 17.38
C MET A 127 -6.18 -8.77 17.52
N ASP A 128 -7.12 -8.70 16.56
CA ASP A 128 -8.11 -9.75 16.43
C ASP A 128 -7.53 -11.01 15.75
N LEU A 129 -8.31 -12.10 15.70
CA LEU A 129 -7.84 -13.36 15.11
C LEU A 129 -7.53 -13.26 13.61
N LEU A 130 -8.22 -12.35 12.90
CA LEU A 130 -8.00 -12.13 11.47
C LEU A 130 -6.68 -11.41 11.24
N ASP A 131 -6.38 -10.38 12.03
CA ASP A 131 -5.12 -9.64 12.01
C ASP A 131 -3.94 -10.58 12.26
N VAL A 132 -4.02 -11.41 13.31
CA VAL A 132 -2.97 -12.40 13.64
C VAL A 132 -2.78 -13.41 12.50
N ALA A 133 -3.86 -13.92 11.91
CA ALA A 133 -3.77 -14.89 10.82
C ALA A 133 -3.14 -14.31 9.56
N ASN A 134 -3.48 -13.07 9.21
CA ASN A 134 -2.89 -12.35 8.08
C ASN A 134 -1.40 -12.13 8.32
N LEU A 135 -1.03 -11.66 9.51
CA LEU A 135 0.33 -11.39 9.89
C LEU A 135 1.22 -12.65 9.82
N ILE A 136 0.77 -13.77 10.41
CA ILE A 136 1.51 -15.05 10.34
C ILE A 136 1.69 -15.51 8.88
N SER A 137 0.64 -15.39 8.07
CA SER A 137 0.70 -15.77 6.65
C SER A 137 1.71 -14.92 5.88
N ALA A 138 1.78 -13.63 6.20
CA ALA A 138 2.69 -12.69 5.58
C ALA A 138 4.15 -12.96 5.98
N TYR A 139 4.45 -13.16 7.27
CA TYR A 139 5.79 -13.58 7.72
C TYR A 139 6.25 -14.85 7.02
N ALA A 140 5.41 -15.89 6.98
CA ALA A 140 5.74 -17.16 6.34
C ALA A 140 5.97 -17.05 4.82
N ALA A 141 5.41 -16.02 4.17
CA ALA A 141 5.66 -15.73 2.76
C ALA A 141 6.96 -14.95 2.56
N LEU A 142 7.24 -13.96 3.42
CA LEU A 142 8.46 -13.15 3.38
C LEU A 142 9.72 -13.98 3.73
N GLU A 143 9.64 -14.94 4.65
CA GLU A 143 10.75 -15.85 4.99
C GLU A 143 11.23 -16.72 3.81
N LYS A 144 10.41 -16.88 2.76
CA LYS A 144 10.72 -17.72 1.59
C LYS A 144 11.38 -16.94 0.45
N MET A 145 11.55 -15.63 0.59
CA MET A 145 12.15 -14.74 -0.42
C MET A 145 13.67 -14.71 -0.28
#